data_AF-A0A7V9JSP1-F1
#
_entry.id   AF-A0A7V9JSP1-F1
#
_cell.length_a   1.000
_cell.length_b   1.000
_cell.length_c   1.000
_cell.angle_alpha   90.00
_cell.angle_beta   90.00
_cell.angle_gamma   90.00
#
_symmetry.space_group_name_H-M   'P 1'
#
loop_
_entity.id
_entity.type
_entity.pdbx_description
1 polymer ?
#
loop_
_entity_poly.entity_id
_entity_poly.type
_entity_poly.pdbx_seq_one_letter_code
_entity_poly.pdbx_strand_id
1 'polypeptide(L)'
;MSYREFDAIDAFVAAVQAAAITRVTIAWQREYGQLPAAVDDGPYRADYGRVRMATLLAYHQGAILRCRILGMDRHEARTVLEKAGLGVEERSRNLTSPLGDG
;
A
#
# COMPACT_ATOMS: atom_id res chain seq x y z
N MET A 1 2.03 -21.24 5.72
CA MET A 1 1.50 -19.98 5.17
C MET A 1 2.66 -19.22 4.55
N SER A 2 2.62 -18.95 3.24
CA SER A 2 3.72 -18.28 2.53
C SER A 2 3.51 -16.77 2.55
N TYR A 3 4.55 -15.99 2.85
CA TYR A 3 4.48 -14.53 2.89
C TYR A 3 5.56 -13.96 1.96
N ARG A 4 5.17 -13.05 1.06
CA ARG A 4 6.11 -12.32 0.19
C ARG A 4 5.76 -10.84 0.19
N GLU A 5 6.81 -10.02 0.24
CA GLU A 5 6.71 -8.57 0.24
C GLU A 5 7.40 -7.98 -0.99
N PHE A 6 6.80 -6.92 -1.52
CA PHE A 6 7.26 -6.21 -2.71
C PHE A 6 7.25 -4.71 -2.44
N ASP A 7 8.28 -4.01 -2.90
CA ASP A 7 8.37 -2.54 -2.78
C ASP A 7 8.05 -1.83 -4.10
N ALA A 8 7.71 -2.59 -5.15
CA ALA A 8 7.33 -2.11 -6.46
C ALA A 8 6.04 -2.76 -6.96
N ILE A 9 5.13 -1.94 -7.51
CA ILE A 9 3.81 -2.40 -7.97
C ILE A 9 3.91 -3.39 -9.13
N ASP A 10 4.85 -3.20 -10.06
CA ASP A 10 5.00 -4.07 -11.23
C ASP A 10 5.42 -5.49 -10.83
N ALA A 11 6.36 -5.60 -9.89
CA ALA A 11 6.79 -6.89 -9.34
C ALA A 11 5.65 -7.60 -8.59
N PHE A 12 4.83 -6.83 -7.86
CA PHE A 12 3.64 -7.34 -7.21
C PHE A 12 2.61 -7.85 -8.22
N VAL A 13 2.29 -7.08 -9.26
CA VAL A 13 1.34 -7.47 -10.31
C VAL A 13 1.79 -8.75 -11.01
N ALA A 14 3.06 -8.85 -11.38
CA ALA A 14 3.62 -10.05 -11.99
C ALA A 14 3.47 -11.28 -11.07
N ALA A 15 3.71 -11.13 -9.77
CA ALA A 15 3.54 -12.21 -8.81
C ALA A 15 2.07 -12.61 -8.59
N VAL A 16 1.15 -11.64 -8.58
CA VAL A 16 -0.30 -11.88 -8.48
C VAL A 16 -0.81 -12.65 -9.70
N GLN A 17 -0.39 -12.24 -10.89
CA GLN A 17 -0.75 -12.92 -12.14
C GLN A 17 -0.17 -14.33 -12.23
N ALA A 18 1.10 -14.52 -11.85
CA ALA A 18 1.74 -15.84 -11.80
C ALA A 18 1.05 -16.79 -10.80
N ALA A 19 0.44 -16.25 -9.75
CA ALA A 19 -0.34 -16.99 -8.78
C ALA A 19 -1.82 -17.19 -9.19
N ALA A 20 -2.20 -16.79 -10.42
CA ALA A 20 -3.56 -16.85 -10.95
C ALA A 20 -4.62 -16.19 -10.03
N ILE A 21 -4.21 -15.13 -9.32
CA ILE A 21 -5.10 -14.37 -8.45
C ILE A 21 -5.82 -13.31 -9.29
N THR A 22 -7.15 -13.32 -9.23
CA THR A 22 -7.98 -12.39 -10.02
C THR A 22 -8.49 -11.20 -9.22
N ARG A 23 -8.31 -11.19 -7.90
CA ARG A 23 -8.77 -10.12 -7.02
C ARG A 23 -7.70 -9.71 -6.00
N VAL A 24 -7.51 -8.40 -5.86
CA VAL A 24 -6.56 -7.78 -4.93
C VAL A 24 -7.31 -6.82 -4.02
N THR A 25 -6.95 -6.81 -2.74
CA THR A 25 -7.42 -5.81 -1.78
C THR A 25 -6.41 -4.67 -1.67
N ILE A 26 -6.84 -3.45 -1.94
CA ILE A 26 -6.09 -2.24 -1.58
C ILE A 26 -6.46 -1.89 -0.14
N ALA A 27 -5.52 -2.10 0.77
CA ALA A 27 -5.61 -1.60 2.14
C ALA A 27 -4.88 -0.27 2.24
N TRP A 28 -5.60 0.82 2.49
CA TRP A 28 -4.97 2.13 2.64
C TRP A 28 -5.04 2.60 4.09
N GLN A 29 -3.97 3.28 4.50
CA GLN A 29 -3.85 3.93 5.79
C GLN A 29 -3.11 5.25 5.55
N ARG A 30 -3.63 6.34 6.11
CA ARG A 30 -2.84 7.57 6.21
C ARG A 30 -1.89 7.37 7.39
N GLU A 31 -0.62 7.15 7.10
CA GLU A 31 0.40 7.08 8.15
C GLU A 31 1.03 8.46 8.35
N TYR A 32 1.18 8.83 9.61
CA TYR A 32 2.00 9.95 10.03
C TYR A 32 3.40 9.39 10.25
N GLY A 33 4.37 9.79 9.43
CA GLY A 33 5.75 9.28 9.48
C GLY A 33 6.75 10.41 9.71
N GLN A 34 7.90 10.07 10.28
CA GLN A 34 9.08 10.93 10.20
C GLN A 34 9.80 10.61 8.90
N LEU A 35 9.98 11.61 8.03
CA LEU A 35 11.02 11.52 7.01
C LEU A 35 12.36 11.70 7.73
N PRO A 36 13.38 10.86 7.49
CA PRO A 36 14.72 11.20 7.94
C PRO A 36 15.10 12.49 7.21
N ALA A 37 15.21 13.59 7.95
CA ALA A 37 15.76 14.81 7.40
C ALA A 37 17.19 14.50 6.95
N ALA A 38 17.50 14.80 5.69
CA ALA A 38 18.86 14.70 5.18
C ALA A 38 19.79 15.46 6.14
N VAL A 39 20.80 14.75 6.65
CA VAL A 39 21.74 15.28 7.63
C VAL A 39 22.78 16.11 6.90
N ASP A 40 22.40 17.30 6.45
CA ASP A 40 23.35 18.36 6.11
C ASP A 40 23.45 19.30 7.33
N ASP A 41 24.39 18.97 8.22
CA ASP A 41 25.01 19.87 9.22
C ASP A 41 24.10 20.83 10.04
N GLY A 42 22.91 20.36 10.45
CA GLY A 42 21.97 21.13 11.29
C GLY A 42 21.32 20.29 12.40
N PRO A 43 20.75 20.92 13.45
CA PRO A 43 20.12 20.19 14.55
C PRO A 43 19.04 19.26 14.01
N TYR A 44 19.07 17.99 14.42
CA TYR A 44 18.16 16.92 14.00
C TYR A 44 16.71 17.40 14.00
N ARG A 45 16.17 17.76 12.83
CA ARG A 45 14.78 18.15 12.66
C ARG A 45 14.02 16.94 12.17
N ALA A 46 13.18 16.37 13.04
CA ALA A 46 12.19 15.40 12.59
C ALA A 46 11.14 16.13 11.76
N ASP A 47 11.23 16.05 10.42
CA ASP A 47 10.15 16.50 9.55
C ASP A 47 9.01 15.48 9.62
N TYR A 48 8.00 15.82 10.42
CA TYR A 48 6.74 15.08 10.49
C TYR A 48 5.91 15.39 9.25
N GLY A 49 6.27 14.76 8.14
CA GLY A 49 5.50 14.80 6.89
C GLY A 49 4.30 13.86 6.93
N ARG A 50 3.17 14.26 6.33
CA ARG A 50 2.11 13.30 5.99
C ARG A 50 2.63 12.39 4.88
N VAL A 51 3.01 11.16 5.23
CA VAL A 51 3.45 10.16 4.25
C VAL A 51 2.22 9.43 3.74
N ARG A 52 1.94 9.55 2.45
CA ARG A 52 0.91 8.72 1.81
C ARG A 52 1.49 7.33 1.63
N MET A 53 0.86 6.31 2.20
CA MET A 53 1.27 4.92 1.99
C MET A 53 0.07 4.09 1.53
N ALA A 54 0.24 3.40 0.41
CA ALA A 54 -0.70 2.39 -0.05
C ALA A 54 -0.15 0.99 0.31
N THR A 55 -0.98 0.14 0.91
CA THR A 55 -0.65 -1.27 1.14
C THR A 55 -1.55 -2.16 0.30
N LEU A 56 -1.00 -2.80 -0.73
CA LEU A 56 -1.71 -3.75 -1.57
C LEU A 56 -1.60 -5.14 -0.95
N LEU A 57 -2.68 -5.89 -0.91
CA LEU A 57 -2.75 -7.25 -0.38
C LEU A 57 -3.46 -8.16 -1.36
N ALA A 58 -2.81 -9.26 -1.74
CA ALA A 58 -3.44 -10.34 -2.49
C ALA A 58 -3.40 -11.63 -1.66
N TYR A 59 -4.55 -12.27 -1.52
CA TYR A 59 -4.72 -13.52 -0.78
C TYR A 59 -4.92 -14.68 -1.74
N HIS A 60 -4.17 -15.77 -1.55
CA HIS A 60 -4.33 -16.98 -2.35
C HIS A 60 -3.98 -18.22 -1.54
N GLN A 61 -4.95 -19.10 -1.27
CA GLN A 61 -4.76 -20.45 -0.71
C GLN A 61 -3.57 -20.60 0.27
N GLY A 62 -3.56 -19.81 1.35
CA GLY A 62 -2.49 -19.87 2.37
C GLY A 62 -1.24 -19.06 2.06
N ALA A 63 -1.26 -18.18 1.07
CA ALA A 63 -0.24 -17.20 0.73
C ALA A 63 -0.76 -15.76 0.82
N ILE A 64 0.08 -14.86 1.32
CA ILE A 64 -0.13 -13.42 1.33
C ILE A 64 0.97 -12.77 0.51
N LEU A 65 0.58 -12.06 -0.55
CA LEU A 65 1.44 -11.14 -1.27
C LEU A 65 1.12 -9.74 -0.77
N ARG A 66 2.12 -9.01 -0.28
CA ARG A 66 1.98 -7.62 0.20
C ARG A 66 2.86 -6.69 -0.62
N CYS A 67 2.32 -5.56 -1.04
CA CYS A 67 3.13 -4.47 -1.59
C CYS A 67 2.90 -3.18 -0.80
N ARG A 68 3.98 -2.53 -0.36
CA ARG A 68 3.92 -1.22 0.31
C ARG A 68 4.54 -0.17 -0.60
N ILE A 69 3.78 0.87 -0.89
CA ILE A 69 4.23 1.93 -1.79
C ILE A 69 4.08 3.26 -1.08
N LEU A 70 5.22 3.92 -0.88
CA LEU A 70 5.31 5.26 -0.34
C LEU A 70 5.04 6.28 -1.46
N GLY A 71 4.25 7.31 -1.17
CA GLY A 71 3.93 8.40 -2.09
C GLY A 71 2.78 8.11 -3.07
N MET A 72 2.39 6.85 -3.27
CA MET A 72 1.33 6.48 -4.22
C MET A 72 -0.07 6.70 -3.62
N ASP A 73 -0.96 7.30 -4.43
CA ASP A 73 -2.37 7.48 -4.07
C ASP A 73 -3.20 6.21 -4.34
N ARG A 74 -4.31 6.03 -3.59
CA ARG A 74 -5.20 4.87 -3.77
C ARG A 74 -5.82 4.79 -5.17
N HIS A 75 -6.15 5.92 -5.78
CA HIS A 75 -6.77 5.97 -7.11
C HIS A 75 -5.75 5.60 -8.20
N GLU A 76 -4.50 6.00 -8.00
CA GLU A 76 -3.38 5.61 -8.85
C GLU A 76 -3.15 4.10 -8.76
N ALA A 77 -3.02 3.55 -7.54
CA ALA A 77 -2.84 2.12 -7.32
C ALA A 77 -3.99 1.30 -7.93
N ARG A 78 -5.24 1.73 -7.74
CA ARG A 78 -6.42 1.12 -8.34
C ARG A 78 -6.34 1.10 -9.86
N THR A 79 -6.02 2.24 -10.46
CA THR A 79 -5.91 2.38 -11.92
C THR A 79 -4.89 1.40 -12.49
N VAL A 80 -3.74 1.24 -11.83
CA VAL A 80 -2.70 0.30 -12.26
C VAL A 80 -3.20 -1.15 -12.17
N LEU A 81 -3.84 -1.52 -11.06
CA LEU A 81 -4.35 -2.89 -10.86
C LEU A 81 -5.50 -3.24 -11.83
N GLU A 82 -6.43 -2.32 -12.05
CA GLU A 82 -7.54 -2.51 -13.00
C GLU A 82 -7.03 -2.62 -14.44
N LYS A 83 -6.03 -1.81 -14.83
CA LYS A 83 -5.37 -1.93 -16.14
C LYS A 83 -4.64 -3.27 -16.31
N ALA A 84 -4.16 -3.86 -15.22
CA ALA A 84 -3.57 -5.20 -15.22
C ALA A 84 -4.62 -6.34 -15.26
N GLY A 85 -5.92 -6.01 -15.35
CA GLY A 85 -7.02 -6.96 -15.42
C GLY A 85 -7.44 -7.54 -14.07
N LEU A 86 -7.00 -6.93 -12.96
CA LEU A 86 -7.30 -7.41 -11.61
C LEU A 86 -8.57 -6.75 -11.08
N GLY A 87 -9.44 -7.54 -10.45
CA GLY A 87 -10.53 -7.02 -9.64
C GLY A 87 -9.98 -6.35 -8.38
N VAL A 88 -10.44 -5.14 -8.08
CA VAL A 88 -9.96 -4.37 -6.92
C VAL A 88 -11.04 -4.28 -5.85
N GLU A 89 -10.70 -4.65 -4.62
CA GLU A 89 -11.49 -4.37 -3.43
C GLU A 89 -10.75 -3.33 -2.58
N GLU A 90 -11.42 -2.27 -2.13
CA GLU A 90 -10.81 -1.28 -1.26
C GLU A 90 -11.21 -1.52 0.21
N ARG A 91 -10.22 -1.46 1.11
CA ARG A 91 -10.44 -1.47 2.56
C ARG A 91 -9.66 -0.34 3.22
N SER A 92 -10.33 0.43 4.08
CA SER A 92 -9.66 1.34 5.00
C SER A 92 -9.21 0.57 6.24
N ARG A 93 -7.94 0.69 6.64
CA ARG A 93 -7.48 0.15 7.93
C ARG A 93 -7.89 1.01 9.14
N ASN A 94 -8.44 2.21 8.90
CA ASN A 94 -8.99 3.06 9.96
C ASN A 94 -10.40 2.60 10.31
N LEU A 95 -10.54 1.44 10.94
CA LEU A 95 -11.79 1.00 11.57
C LEU A 95 -11.65 1.08 13.08
N THR A 96 -11.70 2.31 13.60
CA THR A 96 -12.25 2.66 14.93
C THR A 96 -12.35 4.18 15.03
N SER A 97 -13.42 4.75 14.48
CA SER A 97 -14.44 5.42 15.30
C SER A 97 -15.64 5.81 14.42
N PRO A 98 -16.89 5.54 14.83
CA PRO A 98 -18.09 6.05 14.18
C PRO A 98 -18.32 7.50 14.58
N LEU A 99 -17.35 8.37 14.30
CA LEU A 99 -17.55 9.81 14.38
C LEU A 99 -17.14 10.36 13.03
N GLY A 100 -18.17 10.79 12.30
CA GLY A 100 -18.04 11.45 11.02
C GLY A 100 -17.22 12.72 11.12
N ASP A 101 -16.71 13.13 9.98
CA ASP A 101 -16.23 14.45 9.57
C ASP A 101 -15.65 14.19 8.18
N GLY A 102 -16.05 14.80 7.07
CA GLY A 102 -16.69 16.07 6.78
C GLY A 102 -16.34 16.36 5.32
#